data_AF-A0A5J5ICU2-F1
#
_entry.id   AF-A0A5J5ICU2-F1
#
_cell.length_a   1.000
_cell.length_b   1.000
_cell.length_c   1.000
_cell.angle_alpha   90.00
_cell.angle_beta   90.00
_cell.angle_gamma   90.00
#
_symmetry.space_group_name_H-M   'P 1'
#
loop_
_entity.id
_entity.type
_entity.pdbx_description
1 polymer ?
#
loop_
_entity_poly.entity_id
_entity_poly.type
_entity_poly.pdbx_seq_one_letter_code
_entity_poly.pdbx_strand_id
1 'polypeptide(L)' 'MWTSILFCSYYCREPVHIHVSDDRKKVCKFWVKRDEVLLADNSGFTKREVNKLEKEVKQNSTLIISTFNEFCKRNKK' A
#
# COMPACT_ATOMS: atom_id res chain seq x y z
N MET A 1 -4.92 5.12 18.52
CA MET A 1 -4.05 3.96 18.31
C MET A 1 -4.17 3.65 16.83
N TRP A 2 -3.12 3.83 16.04
CA TRP A 2 -3.21 3.59 14.59
C TRP A 2 -2.97 2.10 14.38
N THR A 3 -4.01 1.37 14.00
CA THR A 3 -3.94 -0.09 13.90
C THR A 3 -3.57 -0.45 12.48
N SER A 4 -2.27 -0.71 12.30
CA SER A 4 -1.66 -1.05 11.02
C SER A 4 -2.24 -2.33 10.45
N ILE A 5 -2.78 -2.27 9.22
CA ILE A 5 -2.95 -3.46 8.40
C ILE A 5 -2.43 -3.15 7.00
N LEU A 6 -1.32 -3.81 6.64
CA LEU A 6 -0.70 -3.85 5.32
C LEU A 6 -1.24 -5.07 4.59
N PHE A 7 -1.95 -4.87 3.48
CA PHE A 7 -2.27 -5.95 2.55
C PHE A 7 -1.53 -5.74 1.23
N CYS A 8 -0.60 -6.65 0.95
CA CYS A 8 0.08 -6.77 -0.34
C CYS A 8 -0.58 -7.94 -1.07
N SER A 9 -1.27 -7.69 -2.19
CA SER A 9 -1.78 -8.79 -3.03
C SER A 9 -0.59 -9.55 -3.58
N TYR A 10 -0.37 -10.78 -3.12
CA TYR A 10 0.73 -11.64 -3.53
C TYR A 10 0.62 -12.17 -4.98
N TYR A 11 -0.32 -11.63 -5.76
CA TYR A 11 -0.43 -11.93 -7.17
C TYR A 11 0.67 -11.21 -7.94
N CYS A 12 1.74 -11.93 -8.23
CA CYS A 12 2.93 -11.41 -8.94
C CYS A 12 2.69 -10.94 -10.39
N ARG A 13 1.43 -10.97 -10.86
CA ARG A 13 0.98 -10.43 -12.14
C ARG A 13 0.30 -9.07 -12.01
N GLU A 14 -0.04 -8.64 -10.79
CA GLU A 14 -0.65 -7.34 -10.54
C GLU A 14 0.43 -6.27 -10.25
N PRO A 15 0.13 -4.99 -10.51
CA PRO A 15 0.99 -3.89 -10.07
C PRO A 15 1.10 -3.85 -8.54
N VAL A 16 2.26 -3.41 -8.03
CA VAL A 16 2.50 -3.27 -6.58
C VAL A 16 1.46 -2.31 -6.01
N HIS A 17 0.74 -2.77 -5.00
CA HIS A 17 -0.23 -1.95 -4.28
C HIS A 17 -0.29 -2.33 -2.81
N ILE A 18 -0.80 -1.39 -2.03
CA ILE A 18 -1.03 -1.58 -0.61
C ILE A 18 -2.45 -1.20 -0.25
N HIS A 19 -2.98 -1.89 0.75
CA HIS A 19 -4.20 -1.50 1.44
C HIS A 19 -3.81 -1.02 2.84
N VAL A 20 -4.40 0.10 3.25
CA VAL A 20 -4.30 0.67 4.59
C VAL A 20 -5.70 0.69 5.17
N SER A 21 -5.91 0.01 6.29
CA SER A 21 -7.17 0.09 7.02
C SER A 21 -6.97 0.57 8.45
N ASP A 22 -8.03 1.12 9.03
CA ASP A 22 -8.09 1.54 10.44
C ASP A 22 -9.19 0.76 11.17
N ASP A 23 -9.16 0.76 12.51
CA ASP A 23 -10.09 0.03 13.39
C ASP A 23 -11.57 0.35 13.11
N ARG A 24 -11.83 1.55 12.58
CA ARG A 24 -13.17 2.06 12.26
C ARG A 24 -13.69 1.61 10.89
N LYS A 25 -13.19 0.50 10.34
CA LYS A 25 -13.55 -0.03 9.01
C LYS A 25 -13.24 0.94 7.85
N LYS A 26 -12.37 1.92 8.08
CA LYS A 26 -11.88 2.78 6.99
C LYS A 26 -10.87 1.98 6.19
N VAL A 27 -10.91 2.08 4.86
CA VAL A 27 -9.98 1.38 3.97
C VAL A 27 -9.51 2.34 2.89
N CYS A 28 -8.22 2.32 2.60
CA CYS A 28 -7.59 3.10 1.56
C CYS A 28 -6.68 2.18 0.75
N LYS A 29 -6.69 2.31 -0.57
CA LYS A 29 -5.83 1.55 -1.48
C LYS A 29 -4.92 2.48 -2.24
N PHE A 30 -3.64 2.14 -2.29
CA PHE A 30 -2.65 2.89 -3.05
C PHE A 30 -1.90 1.98 -4.03
N TRP A 31 -1.73 2.45 -5.26
CA TRP A 31 -0.74 1.90 -6.20
C TRP A 31 0.63 2.48 -5.86
N VAL A 32 1.62 1.61 -5.72
CA VAL A 32 2.99 1.99 -5.39
C VAL A 32 3.85 1.83 -6.64
N LYS A 33 4.25 2.93 -7.23
CA LYS A 33 5.25 2.98 -8.30
C LYS A 33 6.57 3.47 -7.73
N ARG A 34 7.65 3.33 -8.51
CA ARG A 34 9.02 3.63 -8.06
C ARG A 34 9.18 5.05 -7.51
N ASP A 35 8.51 6.02 -8.14
CA ASP A 35 8.65 7.45 -7.82
C ASP A 35 7.31 8.10 -7.41
N GLU A 36 6.22 7.33 -7.38
CA GLU A 36 4.86 7.84 -7.25
C GLU A 36 3.97 6.89 -6.45
N VAL A 37 3.09 7.45 -5.61
CA VAL A 37 2.04 6.73 -4.91
C VAL A 37 0.71 7.30 -5.37
N LEU A 38 -0.13 6.47 -5.95
CA LEU A 38 -1.43 6.90 -6.49
C LEU A 38 -2.55 6.32 -5.65
N LEU A 39 -3.45 7.17 -5.18
CA LEU A 39 -4.68 6.73 -4.53
C LEU A 39 -5.55 5.99 -5.55
N ALA A 40 -5.85 4.72 -5.27
CA ALA A 40 -6.70 3.87 -6.09
C ALA A 40 -8.15 3.89 -5.61
N ASP A 41 -8.34 3.83 -4.29
CA ASP A 41 -9.64 3.81 -3.65
C ASP A 41 -9.54 4.37 -2.23
N ASN A 42 -10.59 5.05 -1.78
CA ASN A 42 -10.69 5.58 -0.43
C ASN A 42 -12.11 5.45 0.09
N SER A 43 -12.26 4.62 1.11
CA SER A 43 -13.47 4.41 1.89
C SER A 43 -13.27 4.93 3.31
N GLY A 44 -13.73 6.16 3.56
CA GLY A 44 -13.87 6.72 4.92
C GLY A 44 -12.67 7.49 5.47
N PHE A 45 -11.56 7.60 4.76
CA PHE A 45 -10.47 8.52 5.15
C PHE A 45 -10.73 9.94 4.62
N THR A 46 -10.42 10.93 5.45
CA THR A 46 -10.42 12.33 5.04
C THR A 46 -9.23 12.63 4.12
N LYS A 47 -9.34 13.67 3.30
CA LYS A 47 -8.24 14.11 2.42
C LYS A 47 -6.92 14.37 3.18
N ARG A 48 -7.00 14.89 4.40
CA ARG A 48 -5.82 15.13 5.26
C ARG A 48 -5.18 13.82 5.72
N GLU A 49 -5.98 12.83 6.10
CA GLU A 49 -5.49 11.49 6.47
C GLU A 49 -4.87 10.80 5.26
N VAL A 50 -5.54 10.82 4.10
CA VAL A 50 -5.01 10.25 2.85
C VAL A 50 -3.67 10.87 2.47
N ASN A 51 -3.55 12.20 2.49
CA ASN A 51 -2.29 12.87 2.17
C ASN A 51 -1.16 12.51 3.15
N LYS A 52 -1.50 12.23 4.42
CA LYS A 52 -0.52 11.76 5.40
C LYS A 52 -0.09 10.34 5.07
N LEU A 53 -1.05 9.44 4.85
CA LEU A 53 -0.79 8.05 4.46
C LEU A 53 0.04 7.98 3.18
N GLU A 54 -0.30 8.74 2.15
CA GLU A 54 0.44 8.79 0.90
C GLU A 54 1.91 9.17 1.11
N LYS A 55 2.21 10.14 1.98
CA LYS A 55 3.59 10.51 2.33
C LYS A 55 4.34 9.39 3.02
N GLU A 56 3.72 8.74 4.01
CA GLU A 56 4.31 7.60 4.72
C GLU A 56 4.61 6.43 3.76
N VAL A 57 3.68 6.16 2.83
CA VAL A 57 3.81 5.10 1.83
C VAL A 57 4.90 5.45 0.82
N LYS A 58 4.98 6.72 0.41
CA LYS A 58 6.02 7.20 -0.50
C LYS A 58 7.40 7.09 0.12
N GLN A 59 7.56 7.45 1.40
CA GLN A 59 8.82 7.31 2.14
C GLN A 59 9.28 5.85 2.25
N ASN A 60 8.33 4.91 2.34
CA ASN A 60 8.61 3.48 2.45
C ASN A 60 8.49 2.72 1.12
N SER A 61 8.28 3.41 0.00
CA SER A 61 7.98 2.82 -1.31
C SER A 61 9.06 1.85 -1.79
N THR A 62 10.33 2.21 -1.60
CA THR A 62 11.48 1.36 -1.95
C THR A 62 11.43 0.02 -1.22
N LEU A 63 11.16 0.04 0.09
CA LEU A 63 11.06 -1.15 0.92
C LEU A 63 9.87 -2.02 0.50
N ILE A 64 8.71 -1.40 0.29
CA ILE A 64 7.49 -2.10 -0.17
C ILE A 64 7.75 -2.83 -1.49
N ILE A 65 8.33 -2.13 -2.48
CA ILE A 65 8.62 -2.69 -3.80
C ILE A 65 9.68 -3.79 -3.70
N SER A 66 10.74 -3.61 -2.89
CA SER A 66 11.78 -4.64 -2.74
C SER A 66 11.23 -5.91 -2.11
N THR A 67 10.44 -5.79 -1.03
CA THR A 67 9.83 -6.93 -0.35
C THR A 67 8.83 -7.64 -1.24
N PHE A 68 8.02 -6.90 -2.01
CA PHE A 68 7.10 -7.49 -2.99
C PHE A 68 7.84 -8.27 -4.08
N ASN A 69 8.89 -7.68 -4.65
CA ASN A 69 9.70 -8.33 -5.69
C ASN A 69 10.41 -9.57 -5.16
N GLU A 70 10.93 -9.53 -3.94
CA GLU A 70 11.55 -10.68 -3.29
C GLU A 70 10.54 -11.81 -3.05
N PHE A 71 9.36 -11.48 -2.51
CA PHE A 71 8.28 -12.44 -2.34
C PHE A 71 7.92 -13.10 -3.67
N CYS A 72 7.80 -12.30 -4.73
CA CYS A 72 7.44 -12.81 -6.05
C CYS A 72 8.54 -13.64 -6.69
N LYS A 73 9.81 -13.30 -6.50
CA LYS A 73 10.93 -14.16 -6.92
C LYS A 73 10.90 -15.49 -6.18
N ARG A 74 10.61 -15.50 -4.88
CA ARG A 74 10.59 -16.73 -4.06
C ARG A 74 9.39 -17.63 -4.33
N ASN A 75 8.25 -17.06 -4.73
CA ASN A 75 7.01 -17.78 -4.99
C ASN A 75 6.71 -17.99 -6.48
N LYS A 76 7.69 -17.74 -7.37
CA LYS A 76 7.65 -18.21 -8.76
C LYS A 76 7.77 -19.74 -8.77
N LYS A 77 6.64 -20.43 -8.79
CA LYS A 77 6.55 -21.80 -9.31
C LYS A 77 6.68 -21.79 -10.82
#